data_AF-A0A958K8S0-F1
#
_entry.id   AF-A0A958K8S0-F1
#
_cell.length_a   1.000
_cell.length_b   1.000
_cell.length_c   1.000
_cell.angle_alpha   90.00
_cell.angle_beta   90.00
_cell.angle_gamma   90.00
#
_symmetry.space_group_name_H-M   'P 1'
#
loop_
_entity.id
_entity.type
_entity.pdbx_description
1 polymer ?
#
loop_
_entity_poly.entity_id
_entity_poly.type
_entity_poly.pdbx_seq_one_letter_code
_entity_poly.pdbx_strand_id
1 'polypeptide(L)'
;YSLSLTVTSGNPAVEVQSSYTFAVDAIDPNLDSDGDGVADINDNCPYKSNPLQRDSGGILSSTPDGIGDVCQCGDVTGNGIIDKLDLRAMQKALDITKPDTLNAPELCNLSDEGTCGKEDATILRKILSSIVSGSGSQVLPKKCTAAQPS
;
A
#
# COMPACT_ATOMS: atom_id res chain seq x y z
N TYR A 1 13.81 -18.86 -9.96
CA TYR A 1 14.44 -19.46 -11.16
C TYR A 1 15.22 -18.40 -11.93
N SER A 2 16.25 -18.78 -12.70
CA SER A 2 16.96 -17.83 -13.58
C SER A 2 16.80 -18.28 -15.03
N LEU A 3 16.31 -17.39 -15.90
CA LEU A 3 16.23 -17.62 -17.34
C LEU A 3 17.39 -16.91 -18.03
N SER A 4 18.15 -17.63 -18.86
CA SER A 4 19.18 -17.01 -19.69
C SER A 4 18.77 -17.05 -21.15
N LEU A 5 18.74 -15.88 -21.79
CA LEU A 5 18.45 -15.69 -23.21
C LEU A 5 19.73 -15.36 -23.95
N THR A 6 20.12 -16.21 -24.90
CA THR A 6 21.26 -15.98 -25.79
C THR A 6 20.74 -15.47 -27.13
N VAL A 7 21.14 -14.27 -27.53
CA VAL A 7 20.79 -13.70 -28.84
C VAL A 7 21.98 -13.83 -29.77
N THR A 8 21.79 -14.54 -30.89
CA THR A 8 22.83 -14.72 -31.91
C THR A 8 22.43 -14.04 -33.21
N SER A 9 23.35 -13.30 -33.83
CA SER A 9 23.19 -12.78 -35.18
C SER A 9 23.74 -13.78 -36.20
N GLY A 10 23.01 -14.04 -37.29
CA GLY A 10 23.54 -14.75 -38.45
C GLY A 10 24.50 -13.90 -39.30
N ASN A 11 24.58 -12.60 -39.04
CA ASN A 11 25.53 -11.68 -39.65
C ASN A 11 26.73 -11.47 -38.70
N PRO A 12 27.95 -11.90 -39.06
CA PRO A 12 29.13 -11.78 -38.21
C PRO A 12 29.62 -10.34 -38.00
N ALA A 13 29.10 -9.35 -38.75
CA ALA A 13 29.42 -7.94 -38.57
C ALA A 13 28.54 -7.23 -37.51
N VAL A 14 27.54 -7.92 -36.94
CA VAL A 14 26.66 -7.35 -35.91
C VAL A 14 27.05 -7.91 -34.55
N GLU A 15 27.57 -7.04 -33.68
CA GLU A 15 27.80 -7.37 -32.29
C GLU A 15 26.47 -7.33 -31.53
N VAL A 16 26.02 -8.48 -31.01
CA VAL A 16 24.80 -8.59 -30.21
C VAL A 16 25.18 -8.92 -28.79
N GLN A 17 24.48 -8.34 -27.82
CA GLN A 17 24.63 -8.68 -26.41
C GLN A 17 24.36 -10.18 -26.23
N SER A 18 25.39 -10.93 -25.81
CA SER A 18 25.45 -12.38 -25.97
C SER A 18 24.60 -13.15 -24.97
N SER A 19 24.21 -12.54 -23.85
CA SER A 19 23.29 -13.17 -22.89
C SER A 19 22.56 -12.14 -22.03
N TYR A 20 21.29 -12.41 -21.76
CA TYR A 20 20.47 -11.71 -20.77
C TYR A 20 20.04 -12.71 -19.72
N THR A 21 20.15 -12.33 -18.44
CA THR A 21 19.66 -13.16 -17.34
C THR A 21 18.48 -12.48 -16.66
N PHE A 22 17.38 -13.21 -16.52
CA PHE A 22 16.17 -12.77 -15.86
C PHE A 22 16.01 -13.58 -14.58
N ALA A 23 15.88 -12.90 -13.44
CA ALA A 23 15.39 -13.53 -12.22
C ALA A 23 13.87 -13.70 -12.34
N VAL A 24 13.42 -14.93 -12.27
CA VAL A 24 12.00 -15.29 -12.19
C VAL A 24 11.74 -15.65 -10.74
N ASP A 25 10.95 -14.85 -10.05
CA ASP A 25 10.52 -15.20 -8.71
C ASP A 25 9.43 -16.28 -8.79
N ALA A 26 9.57 -17.33 -7.99
CA ALA A 26 8.58 -18.39 -7.93
C ALA A 26 7.51 -17.94 -6.93
N ILE A 27 6.29 -17.69 -7.39
CA ILE A 27 5.18 -17.41 -6.47
C ILE A 27 4.89 -18.71 -5.71
N ASP A 28 5.20 -18.74 -4.41
CA ASP A 28 4.71 -19.80 -3.53
C ASP A 28 3.24 -19.49 -3.21
N PRO A 29 2.28 -20.31 -3.67
CA PRO A 29 0.86 -20.06 -3.43
C PRO A 29 0.47 -20.22 -1.95
N ASN A 30 1.37 -20.75 -1.11
CA ASN A 30 1.17 -20.88 0.33
C ASN A 30 2.05 -19.92 1.14
N LEU A 31 2.72 -18.96 0.49
CA LEU A 31 3.41 -17.91 1.21
C LEU A 31 2.40 -17.14 2.08
N ASP A 32 2.71 -17.02 3.36
CA ASP A 32 1.96 -16.28 4.37
C ASP A 32 3.01 -15.45 5.12
N SER A 33 3.15 -14.20 4.70
CA SER A 33 4.27 -13.33 5.07
C SER A 33 4.14 -12.79 6.49
N ASP A 34 2.93 -12.72 7.05
CA ASP A 34 2.69 -12.24 8.41
C ASP A 34 2.22 -13.32 9.40
N GLY A 35 1.96 -14.53 8.91
CA GLY A 35 1.67 -15.72 9.71
C GLY A 35 0.26 -15.74 10.28
N ASP A 36 -0.70 -15.06 9.65
CA ASP A 36 -2.07 -14.96 10.13
C ASP A 36 -2.98 -16.13 9.71
N GLY A 37 -2.47 -17.02 8.85
CA GLY A 37 -3.15 -18.20 8.35
C GLY A 37 -3.86 -17.99 7.00
N VAL A 38 -3.73 -16.81 6.39
CA VAL A 38 -4.18 -16.51 5.03
C VAL A 38 -2.97 -16.32 4.13
N ALA A 39 -2.89 -17.09 3.05
CA ALA A 39 -1.79 -16.93 2.09
C ALA A 39 -1.84 -15.53 1.42
N ASP A 40 -0.68 -14.92 1.18
CA ASP A 40 -0.49 -13.57 0.62
C ASP A 40 -1.34 -13.30 -0.63
N ILE A 41 -1.56 -14.34 -1.45
CA ILE A 41 -2.37 -14.25 -2.67
C ILE A 41 -3.87 -13.99 -2.42
N ASN A 42 -4.36 -14.34 -1.23
CA ASN A 42 -5.73 -14.16 -0.77
C ASN A 42 -5.81 -13.19 0.42
N ASP A 43 -4.67 -12.60 0.80
CA ASP A 43 -4.57 -11.74 1.95
C ASP A 43 -4.86 -10.28 1.58
N ASN A 44 -5.83 -9.66 2.26
CA ASN A 44 -6.12 -8.24 2.06
C ASN A 44 -5.12 -7.32 2.79
N CYS A 45 -4.25 -7.87 3.64
CA CYS A 45 -3.12 -7.21 4.29
C CYS A 45 -1.88 -8.12 4.44
N PRO A 46 -1.16 -8.47 3.34
CA PRO A 46 -0.09 -9.49 3.34
C PRO A 46 1.08 -9.32 4.31
N TYR A 47 1.19 -8.18 4.99
CA TYR A 47 2.31 -7.86 5.88
C TYR A 47 1.84 -7.45 7.29
N LYS A 48 0.54 -7.61 7.58
CA LYS A 48 -0.06 -7.18 8.85
C LYS A 48 -1.21 -8.10 9.23
N SER A 49 -0.88 -9.02 10.15
CA SER A 49 -1.78 -10.07 10.60
C SER A 49 -3.18 -9.58 10.96
N ASN A 50 -4.17 -10.13 10.28
CA ASN A 50 -5.59 -9.89 10.49
C ASN A 50 -6.43 -11.13 10.14
N PRO A 51 -6.35 -12.24 10.90
CA PRO A 51 -6.92 -13.55 10.52
C PRO A 51 -8.41 -13.59 10.15
N LEU A 52 -9.16 -12.53 10.49
CA LEU A 52 -10.58 -12.37 10.16
C LEU A 52 -10.82 -11.65 8.83
N GLN A 53 -9.79 -11.20 8.11
CA GLN A 53 -9.84 -10.50 6.83
C GLN A 53 -10.87 -9.37 6.80
N ARG A 54 -10.94 -8.59 7.89
CA ARG A 54 -11.89 -7.48 7.97
C ARG A 54 -11.49 -6.39 6.97
N ASP A 55 -12.44 -6.04 6.12
CA ASP A 55 -12.41 -4.94 5.17
C ASP A 55 -13.80 -4.30 5.24
N SER A 56 -13.90 -3.17 5.93
CA SER A 56 -15.17 -2.52 6.28
C SER A 56 -15.54 -1.41 5.29
N GLY A 57 -14.67 -1.11 4.31
CA GLY A 57 -14.89 0.00 3.39
C GLY A 57 -13.67 0.37 2.58
N GLY A 58 -13.54 1.66 2.29
CA GLY A 58 -12.48 2.18 1.45
C GLY A 58 -12.57 3.69 1.32
N ILE A 59 -12.04 4.23 0.23
CA ILE A 59 -11.98 5.68 0.04
C ILE A 59 -13.37 6.26 -0.21
N LEU A 60 -13.86 7.10 0.71
CA LEU A 60 -15.18 7.73 0.66
C LEU A 60 -16.34 6.72 0.47
N SER A 61 -16.14 5.48 0.92
CA SER A 61 -17.03 4.37 0.63
C SER A 61 -17.06 3.39 1.80
N SER A 62 -18.24 2.90 2.15
CA SER A 62 -18.42 1.76 3.06
C SER A 62 -18.42 0.41 2.32
N THR A 63 -18.12 0.43 1.03
CA THR A 63 -17.95 -0.78 0.23
C THR A 63 -16.49 -1.21 0.32
N PRO A 64 -16.21 -2.48 0.69
CA PRO A 64 -14.87 -3.06 0.70
C PRO A 64 -14.13 -2.86 -0.63
N ASP A 65 -12.87 -2.46 -0.57
CA ASP A 65 -12.02 -2.23 -1.76
C ASP A 65 -10.92 -3.29 -1.95
N GLY A 66 -10.87 -4.29 -1.08
CA GLY A 66 -9.89 -5.37 -1.08
C GLY A 66 -8.63 -5.04 -0.29
N ILE A 67 -8.60 -3.94 0.45
CA ILE A 67 -7.53 -3.59 1.38
C ILE A 67 -8.09 -3.67 2.79
N GLY A 68 -7.51 -4.54 3.63
CA GLY A 68 -8.03 -4.77 4.98
C GLY A 68 -7.89 -3.55 5.90
N ASP A 69 -8.79 -3.46 6.88
CA ASP A 69 -8.87 -2.33 7.83
C ASP A 69 -7.52 -2.06 8.53
N VAL A 70 -6.73 -3.11 8.76
CA VAL A 70 -5.45 -3.01 9.50
C VAL A 70 -4.30 -2.46 8.66
N CYS A 71 -4.42 -2.40 7.34
CA CYS A 71 -3.38 -1.92 6.41
C CYS A 71 -3.89 -0.89 5.41
N GLN A 72 -5.12 -0.42 5.57
CA GLN A 72 -5.72 0.61 4.73
C GLN A 72 -5.15 1.98 5.11
N CYS A 73 -3.99 2.33 4.54
CA CYS A 73 -3.31 3.58 4.83
C CYS A 73 -4.27 4.77 4.63
N GLY A 74 -4.23 5.73 5.56
CA GLY A 74 -5.10 6.90 5.56
C GLY A 74 -6.34 6.77 6.44
N ASP A 75 -6.79 5.57 6.84
CA ASP A 75 -7.86 5.38 7.84
C ASP A 75 -7.30 5.50 9.27
N VAL A 76 -6.88 6.71 9.65
CA VAL A 76 -6.27 6.94 10.97
C VAL A 76 -7.31 6.95 12.11
N THR A 77 -8.60 6.99 11.78
CA THR A 77 -9.69 6.88 12.75
C THR A 77 -10.07 5.44 13.05
N GLY A 78 -9.71 4.49 12.17
CA GLY A 78 -9.96 3.06 12.31
C GLY A 78 -11.45 2.72 12.14
N ASN A 79 -12.17 3.48 11.32
CA ASN A 79 -13.61 3.29 11.11
C ASN A 79 -13.93 2.52 9.82
N GLY A 80 -12.91 2.13 9.05
CA GLY A 80 -13.02 1.43 7.77
C GLY A 80 -13.28 2.33 6.56
N ILE A 81 -13.34 3.65 6.72
CA ILE A 81 -13.71 4.60 5.66
C ILE A 81 -12.74 5.76 5.66
N ILE A 82 -11.98 5.90 4.58
CA ILE A 82 -11.07 7.04 4.42
C ILE A 82 -11.89 8.26 3.98
N ASP A 83 -12.08 9.23 4.89
CA ASP A 83 -12.84 10.44 4.62
C ASP A 83 -12.26 11.71 5.28
N LYS A 84 -13.10 12.74 5.43
CA LYS A 84 -12.68 14.02 6.02
C LYS A 84 -12.40 13.91 7.53
N LEU A 85 -12.92 12.89 8.21
CA LEU A 85 -12.65 12.62 9.63
C LEU A 85 -11.18 12.21 9.82
N ASP A 86 -10.65 11.36 8.94
CA ASP A 86 -9.23 10.98 8.97
C ASP A 86 -8.33 12.17 8.72
N LEU A 87 -8.63 12.96 7.68
CA LEU A 87 -7.88 14.17 7.40
C LEU A 87 -7.87 15.14 8.59
N ARG A 88 -9.00 15.31 9.27
CA ARG A 88 -9.10 16.15 10.47
C ARG A 88 -8.32 15.55 11.65
N ALA A 89 -8.36 14.24 11.81
CA ALA A 89 -7.62 13.54 12.85
C ALA A 89 -6.10 13.71 12.64
N MET A 90 -5.61 13.50 11.41
CA MET A 90 -4.22 13.76 11.04
C MET A 90 -3.83 15.21 11.31
N GLN A 91 -4.62 16.19 10.84
CA GLN A 91 -4.34 17.61 11.06
C GLN A 91 -4.27 17.95 12.55
N LYS A 92 -5.23 17.46 13.34
CA LYS A 92 -5.26 17.67 14.80
C LYS A 92 -4.05 17.06 15.49
N ALA A 93 -3.65 15.84 15.11
CA ALA A 93 -2.49 15.16 15.69
C ALA A 93 -1.17 15.89 15.38
N LEU A 94 -1.07 16.49 14.19
CA LEU A 94 0.08 17.29 13.77
C LEU A 94 0.15 18.65 14.46
N ASP A 95 -0.99 19.27 14.78
CA ASP A 95 -1.04 20.55 15.51
C ASP A 95 -0.52 20.41 16.95
N ILE A 96 -0.56 19.21 17.52
CA ILE A 96 -0.03 18.89 18.86
C ILE A 96 1.26 18.06 18.81
N THR A 97 1.85 17.86 17.62
CA THR A 97 3.07 17.08 17.35
C THR A 97 3.07 15.68 17.98
N LYS A 98 1.90 15.02 18.02
CA LYS A 98 1.72 13.69 18.64
C LYS A 98 0.85 12.79 17.77
N PRO A 99 1.42 12.18 16.72
CA PRO A 99 0.71 11.22 15.88
C PRO A 99 0.21 10.00 16.67
N ASP A 100 0.84 9.63 17.79
CA ASP A 100 0.40 8.54 18.69
C ASP A 100 -0.99 8.76 19.32
N THR A 101 -1.59 9.95 19.16
CA THR A 101 -2.96 10.23 19.61
C THR A 101 -4.02 9.81 18.60
N LEU A 102 -3.63 9.37 17.40
CA LEU A 102 -4.50 8.74 16.42
C LEU A 102 -4.95 7.36 16.91
N ASN A 103 -6.09 6.89 16.44
CA ASN A 103 -6.56 5.54 16.76
C ASN A 103 -5.71 4.48 16.06
N ALA A 104 -5.27 4.78 14.83
CA ALA A 104 -4.38 3.94 14.03
C ALA A 104 -3.20 4.77 13.49
N PRO A 105 -2.21 5.14 14.33
CA PRO A 105 -1.05 5.94 13.92
C PRO A 105 -0.20 5.27 12.83
N GLU A 106 -0.18 3.94 12.80
CA GLU A 106 0.54 3.11 11.81
C GLU A 106 -0.02 3.24 10.39
N LEU A 107 -1.24 3.75 10.23
CA LEU A 107 -1.89 3.99 8.93
C LEU A 107 -1.64 5.39 8.39
N CYS A 108 -1.01 6.28 9.16
CA CYS A 108 -0.90 7.69 8.81
C CYS A 108 0.08 7.97 7.66
N ASN A 109 1.20 7.25 7.57
CA ASN A 109 2.25 7.58 6.60
C ASN A 109 1.80 7.25 5.17
N LEU A 110 1.70 8.27 4.32
CA LEU A 110 1.36 8.18 2.89
C LEU A 110 2.52 8.60 1.99
N SER A 111 3.62 9.06 2.58
CA SER A 111 4.83 9.52 1.92
C SER A 111 6.00 8.55 2.14
N ASP A 112 7.12 8.82 1.47
CA ASP A 112 8.36 8.05 1.64
C ASP A 112 9.19 8.50 2.87
N GLU A 113 8.66 9.40 3.71
CA GLU A 113 9.36 9.93 4.89
C GLU A 113 9.38 8.93 6.07
N GLY A 114 8.54 7.89 6.02
CA GLY A 114 8.48 6.83 7.04
C GLY A 114 7.89 7.28 8.38
N THR A 115 7.37 8.51 8.47
CA THR A 115 6.74 9.06 9.68
C THR A 115 5.49 9.85 9.33
N CYS A 116 4.53 9.90 10.25
CA CYS A 116 3.31 10.68 10.11
C CYS A 116 3.61 12.19 10.21
N GLY A 117 3.35 12.93 9.14
CA GLY A 117 3.73 14.33 8.95
C GLY A 117 2.72 15.16 8.16
N LYS A 118 3.07 16.44 7.95
CA LYS A 118 2.23 17.40 7.19
C LYS A 118 2.11 17.04 5.72
N GLU A 119 3.11 16.35 5.18
CA GLU A 119 3.09 15.84 3.82
C GLU A 119 1.97 14.81 3.63
N ASP A 120 1.85 13.84 4.55
CA ASP A 120 0.82 12.79 4.47
C ASP A 120 -0.59 13.36 4.51
N ALA A 121 -0.85 14.31 5.43
CA ALA A 121 -2.14 14.99 5.49
C ALA A 121 -2.44 15.77 4.18
N THR A 122 -1.41 16.22 3.46
CA THR A 122 -1.55 16.90 2.17
C THR A 122 -1.82 15.93 1.04
N ILE A 123 -1.16 14.77 1.04
CA ILE A 123 -1.43 13.65 0.12
C ILE A 123 -2.90 13.22 0.27
N LEU A 124 -3.34 12.94 1.50
CA LEU A 124 -4.72 12.52 1.78
C LEU A 124 -5.74 13.57 1.29
N ARG A 125 -5.52 14.85 1.62
CA ARG A 125 -6.40 15.95 1.20
C ARG A 125 -6.54 16.03 -0.32
N LYS A 126 -5.42 15.88 -1.04
CA LYS A 126 -5.41 15.95 -2.51
C LYS A 126 -6.22 14.79 -3.10
N ILE A 127 -6.03 13.57 -2.60
CA ILE A 127 -6.75 12.39 -3.06
C ILE A 127 -8.26 12.55 -2.83
N LEU A 128 -8.66 12.91 -1.60
CA LEU A 128 -10.08 13.13 -1.28
C LEU A 128 -10.71 14.22 -2.15
N SER A 129 -9.97 15.31 -2.42
CA SER A 129 -10.45 16.39 -3.30
C SER A 129 -10.58 15.95 -4.77
N SER A 130 -9.64 15.14 -5.26
CA SER A 130 -9.66 14.63 -6.64
C SER A 130 -10.83 13.70 -6.89
N ILE A 131 -11.14 12.80 -5.94
CA ILE A 131 -12.25 11.85 -6.05
C ILE A 131 -13.58 12.61 -6.06
N VAL A 132 -13.77 13.58 -5.16
CA VAL A 132 -14.98 14.42 -5.13
C VAL A 132 -15.15 15.23 -6.42
N SER A 133 -14.05 15.60 -7.08
CA SER A 133 -14.08 16.34 -8.35
C SER A 133 -14.31 15.45 -9.58
N GLY A 134 -14.47 14.13 -9.40
CA GLY A 134 -14.62 13.17 -10.51
C GLY A 134 -13.34 12.98 -11.34
N SER A 135 -12.18 13.47 -10.86
CA SER A 135 -10.91 13.36 -11.57
C SER A 135 -10.22 12.03 -11.25
N GLY A 136 -10.81 10.93 -11.70
CA GLY A 136 -10.19 9.60 -11.74
C GLY A 136 -10.19 8.79 -10.44
N SER A 137 -9.99 7.48 -10.62
CA SER A 137 -9.80 6.49 -9.55
C SER A 137 -8.40 6.66 -8.98
N GLN A 138 -8.27 7.24 -7.78
CA GLN A 138 -6.99 7.41 -7.11
C GLN A 138 -6.87 6.36 -6.01
N VAL A 139 -5.81 5.54 -6.09
CA VAL A 139 -5.46 4.57 -5.04
C VAL A 139 -4.57 5.29 -4.03
N LEU A 140 -4.80 5.10 -2.73
CA LEU A 140 -3.90 5.65 -1.73
C LEU A 140 -2.52 4.98 -1.81
N PRO A 141 -1.42 5.74 -1.60
CA PRO A 141 -0.10 5.14 -1.46
C PRO A 141 -0.08 4.15 -0.30
N LYS A 142 0.27 2.89 -0.57
CA LYS A 142 0.52 1.86 0.44
C LYS A 142 1.92 2.07 1.07
N LYS A 143 2.14 3.21 1.71
CA LYS A 143 3.44 3.61 2.30
C LYS A 143 3.47 3.53 3.81
N CYS A 144 2.33 3.27 4.42
CA CYS A 144 2.23 3.11 5.85
C CYS A 144 2.88 1.79 6.28
N THR A 145 3.43 1.76 7.50
CA THR A 145 4.17 0.60 8.00
C THR A 145 3.31 -0.65 8.07
N ALA A 146 2.00 -0.49 8.25
CA ALA A 146 1.06 -1.61 8.24
C ALA A 146 0.79 -2.20 6.84
N ALA A 147 1.17 -1.53 5.76
CA ALA A 147 0.93 -1.99 4.39
C ALA A 147 2.20 -2.45 3.66
N GLN A 148 3.34 -2.50 4.34
CA GLN A 148 4.65 -2.79 3.76
C GLN A 148 5.37 -3.90 4.56
N PRO A 149 6.28 -4.65 3.91
CA PRO A 149 7.14 -5.58 4.63
C PRO A 149 7.92 -4.86 5.75
N SER A 150 8.09 -5.53 6.88
CA SER A 150 8.90 -5.04 8.01
C SER A 150 10.40 -5.08 7.75
#